data_AF-A0A3S3BFP7-F1
#
_entry.id   AF-A0A3S3BFP7-F1
#
_cell.length_a   1.000
_cell.length_b   1.000
_cell.length_c   1.000
_cell.angle_alpha   90.00
_cell.angle_beta   90.00
_cell.angle_gamma   90.00
#
_symmetry.space_group_name_H-M   'P 1'
#
loop_
_entity.id
_entity.type
_entity.pdbx_description
1 polymer ?
#
loop_
_entity_poly.entity_id
_entity_poly.type
_entity_poly.pdbx_seq_one_letter_code
_entity_poly.pdbx_strand_id
1 'polypeptide(L)' 'MAELVYTFDSVGPHEIHVVYSGGPGVEGSTSQVQVLDVTESGDSGEGSLGSLDIADIAGVLGILGVLGSLGD' A
#
# COMPACT_ATOMS: atom_id res chain seq x y z
N MET A 1 8.23 16.58 23.39
CA MET A 1 7.34 15.82 22.47
C MET A 1 7.35 14.38 22.92
N ALA A 2 6.20 13.73 22.91
CA ALA A 2 6.07 12.30 23.21
C ALA A 2 5.63 11.59 21.94
N GLU A 3 6.24 10.47 21.63
CA GLU A 3 5.99 9.68 20.42
C GLU A 3 5.97 8.20 20.80
N LEU A 4 5.03 7.46 20.22
CA LEU A 4 4.92 6.01 20.36
C LEU A 4 4.77 5.40 18.97
N VAL A 5 5.66 4.47 18.63
CA VAL A 5 5.54 3.64 17.43
C VAL A 5 4.87 2.34 17.82
N TYR A 6 3.78 2.00 17.14
CA TYR A 6 2.97 0.81 17.40
C TYR A 6 2.55 0.16 16.07
N THR A 7 2.55 -1.16 16.03
CA THR A 7 2.06 -1.95 14.88
C THR A 7 0.77 -2.64 15.29
N PHE A 8 -0.27 -2.53 14.46
CA PHE A 8 -1.55 -3.19 14.71
C PHE A 8 -1.52 -4.62 14.15
N ASP A 9 -1.77 -5.61 15.01
CA ASP A 9 -1.82 -7.03 14.64
C ASP A 9 -3.20 -7.48 14.14
N SER A 10 -4.21 -6.60 14.21
CA SER A 10 -5.57 -6.90 13.79
C SER A 10 -6.24 -5.70 13.13
N VAL A 11 -7.10 -6.00 12.17
CA VAL A 11 -7.99 -5.01 11.55
C VAL A 11 -9.18 -4.65 12.45
N GLY A 12 -9.82 -3.54 12.12
CA GLY A 12 -10.97 -2.99 12.83
C GLY A 12 -10.66 -1.72 13.62
N PRO A 13 -11.63 -1.23 14.42
CA PRO A 13 -11.50 0.01 15.16
C PRO A 13 -10.60 -0.16 16.39
N HIS A 14 -9.66 0.76 16.55
CA HIS A 14 -8.77 0.89 17.70
C HIS A 14 -8.93 2.24 18.37
N GLU A 15 -9.19 2.25 19.68
CA GLU A 15 -9.30 3.47 20.47
C GLU A 15 -7.94 3.91 21.02
N ILE A 16 -7.58 5.17 20.79
CA ILE A 16 -6.31 5.77 21.17
C ILE A 16 -6.56 6.99 22.04
N HIS A 17 -5.93 7.02 23.22
CA HIS A 17 -5.87 8.19 24.09
C HIS A 17 -4.50 8.29 24.74
N VAL A 18 -4.12 9.51 25.14
CA VAL A 18 -2.86 9.78 25.82
C VAL A 18 -3.16 10.12 27.28
N VAL A 19 -2.44 9.48 28.19
CA VAL A 19 -2.50 9.79 29.62
C VAL A 19 -1.20 10.45 30.04
N TYR A 20 -1.30 11.66 30.56
CA TYR A 20 -0.23 12.30 31.32
C TYR A 20 -0.55 12.15 32.81
N SER A 21 0.30 11.46 33.56
CA SER A 21 0.05 11.14 34.98
C SER A 21 0.15 12.33 35.93
N GLY A 22 0.64 13.48 35.46
CA GLY A 22 0.98 14.62 36.31
C GLY A 22 2.36 14.52 36.93
N GLY A 23 2.72 15.55 37.68
CA GLY A 23 3.97 15.69 38.41
C GLY A 23 3.83 16.70 39.56
N PRO A 24 4.87 16.99 40.34
CA PRO A 24 4.79 17.97 41.42
C PRO A 24 4.29 19.33 40.91
N GLY A 25 3.13 19.76 41.39
CA GLY A 25 2.50 21.03 40.98
C GLY A 25 1.84 21.01 39.59
N VAL A 26 1.71 19.85 38.94
CA VAL A 26 1.04 19.69 37.66
C VAL A 26 0.05 18.54 37.75
N GLU A 27 -1.23 18.83 37.52
CA GLU A 27 -2.26 17.80 37.51
C GLU A 27 -2.12 16.86 36.32
N GLY A 28 -2.50 15.60 36.52
CA GLY A 28 -2.63 14.65 35.43
C GLY A 28 -3.74 15.07 34.46
N SER A 29 -3.67 14.58 33.23
CA SER A 29 -4.67 14.83 32.21
C SER A 29 -4.75 13.67 31.24
N THR A 30 -5.95 13.45 30.70
CA THR A 30 -6.21 12.45 29.66
C THR A 30 -6.79 13.16 28.44
N SER A 31 -6.28 12.84 27.27
CA SER A 31 -6.80 13.38 26.02
C SER A 31 -8.20 12.83 25.70
N GLN A 32 -8.87 13.45 24.72
CA GLN A 32 -10.03 12.83 24.10
C GLN A 32 -9.63 11.52 23.39
N VAL A 33 -10.58 10.57 23.32
CA VAL A 33 -10.41 9.31 22.58
C VAL A 33 -10.48 9.58 21.08
N GLN A 34 -9.53 9.00 20.35
CA GLN A 34 -9.53 8.96 18.89
C GLN A 34 -9.73 7.52 18.43
N VAL A 35 -10.60 7.31 17.46
CA VAL A 35 -10.84 5.99 16.87
C VAL A 35 -10.05 5.92 15.56
N LEU A 36 -9.15 4.95 15.47
CA LEU A 36 -8.42 4.62 14.25
C LEU A 36 -8.96 3.31 13.70
N ASP A 37 -9.54 3.35 12.50
CA ASP A 37 -9.99 2.15 11.81
C ASP A 37 -8.84 1.58 10.97
N VAL A 38 -8.36 0.39 11.35
CA VAL A 38 -7.27 -0.29 10.65
C VAL A 38 -7.85 -1.25 9.64
N THR A 39 -7.46 -1.10 8.39
CA THR A 39 -7.88 -1.96 7.29
C THR A 39 -6.75 -2.87 6.83
N GLU A 40 -7.09 -4.00 6.19
CA GLU A 40 -6.08 -4.80 5.52
C GLU A 40 -5.47 -3.96 4.40
N SER A 41 -4.13 -3.96 4.32
CA SER A 41 -3.44 -3.46 3.15
C SER A 41 -3.86 -4.30 1.96
N GLY A 42 -4.53 -3.68 0.98
CA GLY A 42 -4.94 -4.34 -0.25
C GLY A 42 -3.73 -4.74 -1.09
N ASP A 43 -3.09 -5.86 -0.76
CA ASP A 43 -2.27 -6.58 -1.71
C ASP A 43 -3.22 -7.40 -2.59
N SER A 44 -3.85 -6.72 -3.54
CA SER A 44 -4.41 -7.40 -4.71
C SER A 44 -3.24 -7.80 -5.61
N GLY A 45 -2.47 -8.80 -5.16
CA GLY A 45 -1.41 -9.44 -5.93
C GLY A 45 -1.98 -10.26 -7.09
N GLU A 46 -2.71 -9.61 -7.99
CA GLU A 46 -3.13 -10.13 -9.28
C GLU A 46 -2.86 -9.06 -10.34
N GLY A 47 -1.58 -8.72 -10.50
CA GLY A 47 -1.11 -8.13 -11.74
C GLY A 47 -1.30 -9.16 -12.84
N SER A 48 -2.46 -9.13 -13.50
CA SER A 48 -2.71 -9.93 -14.69
C SER A 48 -1.69 -9.54 -15.75
N LEU A 49 -0.66 -10.38 -15.90
CA LEU A 49 0.14 -10.41 -17.11
C LEU A 49 -0.78 -11.06 -18.13
N GLY A 50 -1.56 -10.27 -18.87
CA GLY A 50 -2.51 -10.79 -19.86
C GLY A 50 -1.88 -11.92 -20.67
N SER A 51 -2.66 -12.95 -20.97
CA SER A 51 -2.21 -14.13 -21.72
C SER A 51 -1.43 -13.66 -22.95
N LEU A 52 -0.12 -13.89 -22.95
CA LEU A 52 0.73 -13.65 -24.10
C LEU A 52 0.60 -14.88 -24.97
N ASP A 53 -0.28 -14.80 -25.97
CA ASP A 53 -0.46 -15.89 -26.91
C ASP A 53 0.68 -15.84 -27.96
N ILE A 54 0.97 -16.95 -28.65
CA ILE A 54 2.02 -16.97 -29.68
C ILE A 54 1.76 -15.96 -30.84
N ALA A 55 0.51 -15.52 -30.97
CA ALA A 55 0.10 -14.45 -31.87
C ALA A 55 0.68 -13.07 -31.47
N ASP A 56 0.84 -12.80 -30.18
CA ASP A 56 1.44 -11.54 -29.70
C ASP A 56 2.94 -11.48 -30.00
N ILE A 57 3.64 -12.63 -29.99
CA ILE A 57 5.05 -12.74 -30.41
C ILE A 57 5.20 -12.41 -31.90
N ALA A 58 4.23 -12.78 -32.74
CA ALA A 58 4.23 -12.43 -34.16
C ALA A 58 4.13 -10.90 -34.37
N GLY A 59 3.46 -10.17 -33.48
CA GLY A 59 3.40 -8.71 -33.49
C GLY A 59 4.74 -8.03 -33.19
N VAL A 60 5.55 -8.61 -32.30
CA VAL A 60 6.90 -8.11 -31.97
C VAL A 60 7.92 -8.46 -33.07
N LEU A 61 7.73 -9.55 -33.81
CA LEU A 61 8.54 -9.84 -35.00
C LEU A 61 8.26 -8.87 -36.17
N GLY A 62 7.11 -8.19 -36.16
CA GLY A 62 6.73 -7.19 -37.16
C GLY A 62 7.57 -5.91 -37.12
N ILE A 63 8.15 -5.55 -35.98
CA ILE A 63 9.02 -4.36 -35.87
C ILE A 63 10.47 -4.60 -36.30
N LEU A 64 10.86 -5.87 -36.53
CA LEU A 64 12.18 -6.23 -37.09
C LEU A 64 12.14 -6.48 -38.61
N GLY A 65 10.95 -6.52 -39.21
CA GLY A 65 10.75 -6.84 -40.63
C GLY A 65 10.89 -5.67 -41.63
N VAL A 66 11.05 -4.42 -41.17
CA VAL A 66 11.18 -3.22 -42.03
C VAL A 66 12.55 -3.10 -42.73
N LEU A 67 13.20 -4.22 -43.06
CA LEU A 67 14.48 -4.26 -43.78
C LEU A 67 14.46 -5.12 -45.06
N GLY A 68 13.32 -5.71 -45.44
CA GLY A 68 13.17 -6.49 -46.68
C GLY A 68 12.74 -5.65 -47.89
N SER A 69 13.58 -4.70 -48.30
CA SER A 69 13.51 -3.96 -49.56
C SER A 69 13.56 -4.87 -50.80
N LEU A 70 12.84 -4.47 -51.86
CA LEU A 70 13.08 -4.73 -53.30
C LEU A 70 13.03 -6.18 -53.83
N GLY A 71 12.08 -6.47 -54.74
CA GLY A 71 12.23 -7.59 -55.67
C GLY A 71 10.95 -7.99 -56.42
N ASP A 72 10.71 -7.32 -57.55
CA ASP A 72 9.75 -7.55 -58.65
C ASP A 72 8.24 -7.61 -58.35
#